data_AF-A0A652K562-F1
#
_entry.id   AF-A0A652K562-F1
#
_cell.length_a   1.000
_cell.length_b   1.000
_cell.length_c   1.000
_cell.angle_alpha   90.00
_cell.angle_beta   90.00
_cell.angle_gamma   90.00
#
_symmetry.space_group_name_H-M   'P 1'
#
loop_
_entity.id
_entity.type
_entity.pdbx_description
1 polymer ?
#
loop_
_entity_poly.entity_id
_entity_poly.type
_entity_poly.pdbx_seq_one_letter_code
_entity_poly.pdbx_strand_id
1 'polypeptide(L)'
;VGPRDRPGHPESVRLWDPATDRATRSPYVTLPPGGVLLLHGPFLLGHWFPFDLTVHLRLSPAALARRTEEHWTLPAFARYEQEVGPSDAADVVVRADDPRHPAWTGLTGGDAA
;
A
#
# COMPACT_ATOMS: atom_id res chain seq x y z
N VAL A 1 -44.00 1.14 8.04
CA VAL A 1 -43.48 0.54 6.78
C VAL A 1 -41.99 0.81 6.74
N GLY A 2 -41.18 -0.17 7.12
CA GLY A 2 -39.71 -0.03 7.17
C GLY A 2 -39.09 -0.05 5.77
N PRO A 3 -37.87 0.48 5.58
CA PRO A 3 -37.19 0.37 4.31
C PRO A 3 -36.85 -1.10 4.08
N ARG A 4 -37.32 -1.63 2.95
CA ARG A 4 -36.97 -2.95 2.47
C ARG A 4 -35.50 -2.93 2.04
N ASP A 5 -34.67 -3.75 2.69
CA ASP A 5 -33.37 -4.12 2.15
C ASP A 5 -33.58 -4.78 0.78
N ARG A 6 -33.07 -4.15 -0.28
CA ARG A 6 -32.86 -4.81 -1.58
C ARG A 6 -31.42 -5.32 -1.61
N PRO A 7 -31.17 -6.61 -1.82
CA PRO A 7 -29.82 -7.10 -2.05
C PRO A 7 -29.36 -6.72 -3.48
N GLY A 8 -28.16 -6.17 -3.63
CA GLY A 8 -27.50 -6.03 -4.94
C GLY A 8 -26.90 -4.67 -5.32
N HIS A 9 -26.73 -3.72 -4.39
CA HIS A 9 -25.83 -2.58 -4.63
C HIS A 9 -24.53 -2.77 -3.86
N PRO A 10 -23.36 -2.42 -4.45
CA PRO A 10 -22.13 -2.35 -3.66
C PRO A 10 -22.44 -1.46 -2.47
N GLU A 11 -22.17 -1.98 -1.27
CA GLU A 11 -22.40 -1.23 -0.04
C GLU A 11 -21.82 0.17 -0.22
N SER A 12 -22.69 1.18 -0.16
CA SER A 12 -22.28 2.57 -0.12
C SER A 12 -21.23 2.67 0.99
N VAL A 13 -19.99 3.03 0.65
CA VAL A 13 -18.93 3.21 1.63
C VAL A 13 -19.47 4.13 2.72
N ARG A 14 -19.81 3.57 3.89
CA ARG A 14 -20.27 4.37 5.01
C ARG A 14 -19.03 5.03 5.58
N LEU A 15 -18.78 6.28 5.21
CA LEU A 15 -17.66 7.05 5.74
C LEU A 15 -17.89 7.55 7.17
N TRP A 16 -19.11 7.40 7.69
CA TRP A 16 -19.54 7.88 9.00
C TRP A 16 -20.45 6.85 9.70
N ASP A 17 -20.13 6.55 10.95
CA ASP A 17 -20.92 5.79 11.90
C ASP A 17 -21.81 6.75 12.71
N PRO A 18 -23.13 6.77 12.47
CA PRO A 18 -24.05 7.68 13.14
C PRO A 18 -24.31 7.30 14.61
N ALA A 19 -23.99 6.08 15.05
CA ALA A 19 -24.18 5.66 16.44
C ALA A 19 -23.08 6.20 17.35
N THR A 20 -21.86 6.36 16.82
CA THR A 20 -20.70 6.86 17.56
C THR A 20 -20.27 8.27 17.13
N ASP A 21 -20.95 8.85 16.14
CA ASP A 21 -20.64 10.14 15.51
C ASP A 21 -19.16 10.25 15.10
N ARG A 22 -18.67 9.21 14.42
CA ARG A 22 -17.26 9.07 14.01
C ARG A 22 -17.14 8.43 12.65
N ALA A 23 -15.97 8.54 12.02
CA ALA A 23 -15.69 7.77 10.80
C ALA A 23 -15.81 6.26 11.05
N THR A 24 -16.50 5.54 10.17
CA THR A 24 -16.65 4.08 10.26
C THR A 24 -15.28 3.42 10.22
N ARG A 25 -15.02 2.52 11.17
CA ARG A 25 -13.81 1.69 11.22
C ARG A 25 -14.21 0.23 11.25
N SER A 26 -13.41 -0.60 10.59
CA SER A 26 -13.48 -2.04 10.82
C SER A 26 -13.17 -2.34 12.29
N PRO A 27 -13.83 -3.33 12.91
CA PRO A 27 -13.51 -3.73 14.27
C PRO A 27 -12.06 -4.22 14.36
N TYR A 28 -11.44 -4.04 15.53
CA TYR A 28 -10.11 -4.56 15.79
C TYR A 28 -10.09 -6.09 15.70
N VAL A 29 -9.05 -6.63 15.07
CA VAL A 29 -8.79 -8.07 15.00
C VAL A 29 -7.52 -8.35 15.82
N THR A 30 -7.61 -9.29 16.75
CA THR A 30 -6.43 -9.74 17.52
C THR A 30 -5.61 -10.67 16.64
N LEU A 31 -4.33 -10.35 16.44
CA LEU A 31 -3.40 -11.23 15.76
C LEU A 31 -2.91 -12.32 16.73
N PRO A 32 -2.79 -13.58 16.28
CA PRO A 32 -2.13 -14.62 17.08
C PRO A 32 -0.65 -14.24 17.31
N PRO A 33 0.01 -14.80 18.34
CA PRO A 33 1.44 -14.62 18.53
C PRO A 33 2.23 -14.94 17.26
N GLY A 34 3.09 -14.01 16.83
CA GLY A 34 3.84 -14.11 15.57
C GLY A 34 3.07 -13.71 14.31
N GLY A 35 1.83 -13.20 14.43
CA GLY A 35 1.10 -12.65 13.30
C GLY A 35 1.75 -11.39 12.75
N VAL A 36 1.77 -11.25 11.42
CA VAL A 36 2.32 -10.10 10.70
C VAL A 36 1.20 -9.37 9.98
N LEU A 37 1.19 -8.04 10.08
CA LEU A 37 0.34 -7.17 9.28
C LEU A 37 1.08 -6.78 8.00
N LEU A 38 0.53 -7.14 6.84
CA LEU A 38 1.03 -6.66 5.55
C LEU A 38 0.18 -5.48 5.09
N LEU A 39 0.78 -4.29 5.03
CA LEU A 39 0.20 -3.13 4.36
C LEU A 39 0.82 -3.00 2.97
N HIS A 40 -0.02 -2.86 1.94
CA HIS A 40 0.44 -2.65 0.56
C HIS A 40 -0.34 -1.53 -0.11
N GLY A 41 0.32 -0.83 -1.01
CA GLY A 41 -0.29 0.28 -1.74
C GLY A 41 0.77 1.20 -2.35
N PRO A 42 0.38 2.06 -3.27
CA PRO A 42 1.28 3.09 -3.78
C PRO A 42 1.54 4.14 -2.68
N PHE A 43 2.71 4.78 -2.73
CA PHE A 43 3.01 5.99 -1.95
C PHE A 43 3.00 5.83 -0.43
N LEU A 44 3.36 4.65 0.09
CA LEU A 44 3.37 4.39 1.53
C LEU A 44 4.64 4.89 2.24
N LEU A 45 5.76 5.05 1.54
CA LEU A 45 7.01 5.54 2.13
C LEU A 45 7.09 7.07 2.04
N GLY A 46 7.93 7.69 2.87
CA GLY A 46 8.04 9.17 2.94
C GLY A 46 7.00 9.83 3.85
N HIS A 47 6.31 9.03 4.67
CA HIS A 47 5.37 9.50 5.69
C HIS A 47 5.84 9.10 7.09
N TRP A 48 5.20 9.64 8.13
CA TRP A 48 5.58 9.45 9.54
C TRP A 48 5.31 8.04 10.09
N PHE A 49 4.74 7.13 9.28
CA PHE A 49 4.31 5.82 9.77
C PHE A 49 5.50 4.89 10.03
N PRO A 50 5.66 4.37 11.26
CA PRO A 50 6.83 3.59 11.63
C PRO A 50 6.65 2.11 11.24
N PHE A 51 6.93 1.77 9.99
CA PHE A 51 6.96 0.37 9.55
C PHE A 51 8.16 -0.37 10.15
N ASP A 52 7.94 -1.58 10.68
CA ASP A 52 9.02 -2.44 11.17
C ASP A 52 9.88 -3.02 10.04
N LEU A 53 9.30 -3.15 8.84
CA LEU A 53 9.98 -3.59 7.61
C LEU A 53 9.29 -2.98 6.38
N THR A 54 10.09 -2.46 5.46
CA THR A 54 9.62 -1.84 4.22
C THR A 54 10.21 -2.54 2.99
N VAL A 55 9.34 -2.83 2.02
CA VAL A 55 9.73 -3.41 0.73
C VAL A 55 9.22 -2.52 -0.39
N HIS A 56 10.13 -1.92 -1.14
CA HIS A 56 9.80 -1.12 -2.32
C HIS A 56 9.89 -1.96 -3.59
N LEU A 57 8.77 -2.06 -4.32
CA LEU A 57 8.74 -2.69 -5.63
C LEU A 57 9.02 -1.65 -6.72
N ARG A 58 10.25 -1.69 -7.24
CA ARG A 58 10.72 -0.75 -8.24
C ARG A 58 10.51 -1.29 -9.64
N LEU A 59 9.77 -0.54 -10.45
CA LEU A 59 9.62 -0.76 -11.89
C LEU A 59 10.35 0.35 -12.67
N SER A 60 10.96 0.03 -13.80
CA SER A 60 11.38 1.06 -14.75
C SER A 60 10.17 1.84 -15.27
N PRO A 61 10.34 3.12 -15.68
CA PRO A 61 9.24 3.93 -16.20
C PRO A 61 8.48 3.24 -17.35
N ALA A 62 9.20 2.56 -18.24
CA ALA A 62 8.59 1.82 -19.35
C ALA A 62 7.83 0.58 -18.88
N ALA A 63 8.33 -0.15 -17.87
CA ALA A 63 7.62 -1.30 -17.31
C ALA A 63 6.36 -0.86 -16.55
N LEU A 64 6.44 0.24 -15.80
CA LEU A 64 5.29 0.82 -15.11
C LEU A 64 4.22 1.28 -16.11
N ALA A 65 4.61 2.01 -17.15
CA ALA A 65 3.69 2.49 -18.18
C ALA A 65 2.96 1.36 -18.92
N ARG A 66 3.62 0.20 -19.13
CA ARG A 66 2.97 -0.97 -19.75
C ARG A 66 1.98 -1.69 -18.84
N ARG A 67 2.07 -1.49 -17.53
CA ARG A 67 1.30 -2.24 -16.51
C ARG A 67 0.23 -1.42 -15.81
N THR A 68 0.24 -0.11 -15.99
CA THR A 68 -0.71 0.81 -15.33
C THR A 68 -1.88 1.05 -16.26
N GLU A 69 -3.09 0.62 -15.88
CA GLU A 69 -4.30 0.83 -16.68
C GLU A 69 -4.69 2.32 -16.66
N GLU A 70 -4.54 2.97 -15.51
CA GLU A 70 -4.81 4.39 -15.31
C GLU A 70 -3.58 5.26 -15.61
N HIS A 71 -3.25 5.44 -16.90
CA HIS A 71 -2.04 6.17 -17.34
C HIS A 71 -1.90 7.59 -16.77
N TRP A 72 -3.01 8.24 -16.38
CA TRP A 72 -3.00 9.56 -15.76
C TRP A 72 -2.28 9.57 -14.39
N THR A 73 -2.09 8.41 -13.76
CA THR A 73 -1.39 8.26 -12.48
C THR A 73 0.13 8.25 -12.62
N LEU A 74 0.67 8.00 -13.81
CA LEU A 74 2.12 7.88 -14.05
C LEU A 74 2.94 9.09 -13.58
N PRO A 75 2.49 10.36 -13.77
CA PRO A 75 3.19 11.52 -13.21
C PRO A 75 3.28 11.49 -11.68
N ALA A 76 2.30 10.94 -10.97
CA ALA A 76 2.36 10.80 -9.52
C ALA A 76 3.45 9.82 -9.08
N PHE A 77 3.60 8.69 -9.79
CA PHE A 77 4.70 7.75 -9.56
C PHE A 77 6.07 8.35 -9.84
N ALA A 78 6.20 9.11 -10.94
CA ALA A 78 7.45 9.80 -11.26
C ALA A 78 7.82 10.82 -10.18
N ARG A 79 6.83 11.59 -9.70
CA ARG A 79 7.04 12.54 -8.61
C ARG A 79 7.43 11.85 -7.30
N TYR A 80 6.78 10.74 -6.97
CA TYR A 80 7.11 9.95 -5.78
C TYR A 80 8.55 9.44 -5.81
N GLU A 81 9.01 8.89 -6.94
CA GLU A 81 10.41 8.47 -7.09
C GLU A 81 11.40 9.64 -6.88
N GLN A 82 11.07 10.84 -7.37
CA GLN A 82 11.95 12.02 -7.29
C GLN A 82 11.94 12.71 -5.92
N GLU A 83 10.77 12.86 -5.32
CA GLU A 83 10.60 13.67 -4.10
C GLU A 83 10.77 12.84 -2.83
N VAL A 84 10.42 11.56 -2.87
CA VAL A 84 10.50 10.67 -1.69
C VAL A 84 11.76 9.80 -1.72
N GLY A 85 12.25 9.42 -2.90
CA GLY A 85 13.36 8.46 -3.02
C GLY A 85 13.06 7.12 -2.35
N PRO A 86 11.93 6.45 -2.67
CA PRO A 86 11.49 5.23 -1.98
C PRO A 86 12.48 4.06 -2.09
N SER A 87 13.34 4.06 -3.12
CA SER A 87 14.41 3.07 -3.24
C SER A 87 15.51 3.28 -2.18
N ASP A 88 15.73 4.50 -1.74
CA ASP A 88 16.72 4.83 -0.70
C ASP A 88 16.11 4.69 0.71
N ALA A 89 14.81 4.91 0.83
CA ALA A 89 14.09 4.84 2.10
C ALA A 89 13.68 3.42 2.52
N ALA A 90 13.65 2.46 1.61
CA ALA A 90 13.19 1.10 1.89
C ALA A 90 14.32 0.19 2.41
N ASP A 91 13.98 -0.72 3.32
CA ASP A 91 14.90 -1.76 3.83
C ASP A 91 15.26 -2.77 2.74
N VAL A 92 14.32 -3.01 1.82
CA VAL A 92 14.50 -3.90 0.66
C VAL A 92 13.95 -3.24 -0.59
N VAL A 93 14.75 -3.21 -1.64
CA VAL A 93 14.30 -2.86 -2.99
C VAL A 93 14.25 -4.12 -3.86
N VAL A 94 13.08 -4.36 -4.45
CA VAL A 94 12.86 -5.44 -5.41
C VAL A 94 12.63 -4.84 -6.78
N ARG A 95 13.50 -5.19 -7.75
CA ARG A 95 13.33 -4.81 -9.15
C ARG A 95 12.35 -5.79 -9.80
N ALA A 96 11.24 -5.26 -10.32
CA ALA A 96 10.08 -6.07 -10.75
C ALA A 96 9.56 -5.69 -12.16
N ASP A 97 10.44 -5.32 -13.09
CA ASP A 97 10.07 -5.01 -14.48
C ASP A 97 9.32 -6.19 -15.16
N ASP A 98 9.77 -7.43 -14.90
CA ASP A 98 9.01 -8.66 -15.10
C ASP A 98 8.67 -9.26 -13.72
N PRO A 99 7.39 -9.29 -13.29
CA PRO A 99 6.98 -9.80 -11.98
C PRO A 99 7.19 -11.31 -11.84
N ARG A 100 7.45 -12.02 -12.95
CA ARG A 100 7.82 -13.45 -12.90
C ARG A 100 9.30 -13.66 -12.62
N HIS A 101 10.13 -12.63 -12.74
CA HIS A 101 11.58 -12.68 -12.54
C HIS A 101 12.05 -11.50 -11.67
N PRO A 102 11.59 -11.42 -10.40
CA PRO A 102 12.01 -10.36 -9.50
C PRO A 102 13.50 -10.52 -9.13
N ALA A 103 14.18 -9.39 -8.95
CA ALA A 103 15.57 -9.36 -8.52
C ALA A 103 15.76 -8.46 -7.29
N TRP A 104 16.48 -8.96 -6.29
CA TRP A 104 16.84 -8.26 -5.05
C TRP A 104 18.12 -8.90 -4.48
N THR A 105 18.88 -8.16 -3.66
CA THR A 105 20.21 -8.59 -3.17
C THR A 105 20.23 -8.96 -1.69
N GLY A 106 19.09 -8.98 -0.99
CA GLY A 106 19.02 -9.19 0.46
C GLY A 106 18.59 -7.92 1.22
N LEU A 107 18.42 -8.06 2.54
CA LEU A 107 18.29 -6.92 3.45
C LEU A 107 19.65 -6.21 3.53
N THR A 108 19.68 -4.92 3.26
CA THR A 108 20.83 -4.09 3.69
C THR A 108 20.67 -3.90 5.19
N GLY A 109 21.41 -4.66 5.98
CA GLY A 109 21.27 -4.65 7.43
C GLY A 109 21.38 -3.25 8.02
N GLY A 110 20.27 -2.73 8.54
CA GLY A 110 20.28 -1.79 9.66
C GLY A 110 20.23 -2.62 10.93
N ASP A 111 21.17 -2.37 11.86
CA ASP A 111 21.17 -3.01 13.17
C ASP A 111 19.79 -2.89 13.82
N ALA A 112 19.15 -4.04 14.02
CA ALA A 112 18.04 -4.15 14.96
C ALA A 112 18.62 -3.99 16.37
N ALA A 113 18.59 -2.77 16.88
CA ALA A 113 18.78 -2.45 18.28
C ALA A 113 17.44 -2.47 19.02
#